data_AF-A0A849EAP3-F1
#
_entry.id   AF-A0A849EAP3-F1
#
_cell.length_a   1.000
_cell.length_b   1.000
_cell.length_c   1.000
_cell.angle_alpha   90.00
_cell.angle_beta   90.00
_cell.angle_gamma   90.00
#
_symmetry.space_group_name_H-M   'P 1'
#
loop_
_entity.id
_entity.type
_entity.pdbx_description
1 polymer ?
#
loop_
_entity_poly.entity_id
_entity_poly.type
_entity_poly.pdbx_seq_one_letter_code
_entity_poly.pdbx_strand_id
1 'polypeptide(L)'
;MTEVFLGSAIFVCIVLLLVAMVLTARAFLMPLRNVMIRVNGRQEIIAQTGNKLLSVLADGGLAIPSACGGAGTCGQCRVQVM
;
A
#
# COMPACT_ATOMS: atom_id res chain seq x y z
N MET A 1 16.69 5.02 44.10
CA MET A 1 16.71 5.81 42.84
C MET A 1 17.16 4.98 41.65
N THR A 2 18.29 4.26 41.75
CA THR A 2 18.80 3.37 40.69
C THR A 2 17.84 2.21 40.36
N GLU A 3 17.22 1.58 41.36
CA GLU A 3 16.28 0.46 41.12
C GLU A 3 15.04 0.86 40.31
N VAL A 4 14.48 2.05 40.58
CA VAL A 4 13.34 2.60 39.83
C VAL A 4 13.74 2.93 38.39
N PHE A 5 14.93 3.50 38.20
CA PHE A 5 15.47 3.78 36.87
C PHE A 5 15.74 2.50 36.07
N LEU A 6 16.28 1.47 36.72
CA LEU A 6 16.58 0.19 36.09
C LEU A 6 15.29 -0.56 35.72
N GLY A 7 14.30 -0.59 36.62
CA GLY A 7 13.00 -1.21 36.37
C GLY A 7 12.22 -0.52 35.25
N SER A 8 12.18 0.81 35.25
CA SER A 8 11.52 1.57 34.18
C SER A 8 12.22 1.41 32.82
N ALA A 9 13.56 1.39 32.79
CA ALA A 9 14.32 1.17 31.56
C ALA A 9 14.06 -0.21 30.94
N ILE A 10 14.02 -1.27 31.76
CA ILE A 10 13.72 -2.63 31.29
C ILE A 10 12.30 -2.71 30.73
N PHE A 11 11.31 -2.12 31.42
CA PHE A 11 9.93 -2.12 30.95
C PHE A 11 9.78 -1.42 29.60
N VAL A 12 10.36 -0.23 29.45
CA VAL A 12 10.35 0.51 28.17
C VAL A 12 11.04 -0.30 27.07
N CYS A 13 12.16 -0.94 27.38
CA CYS A 13 12.89 -1.77 26.42
C CYS A 13 12.05 -2.94 25.90
N ILE A 14 11.33 -3.63 26.78
CA ILE A 14 10.45 -4.75 26.40
C ILE A 14 9.31 -4.25 25.50
N VAL A 15 8.67 -3.13 25.85
CA VAL A 15 7.58 -2.55 25.06
C VAL A 15 8.06 -2.14 23.67
N LEU A 16 9.21 -1.46 23.58
CA LEU A 16 9.81 -1.08 22.30
C LEU A 16 10.15 -2.29 21.43
N LEU A 17 10.70 -3.35 22.04
CA LEU A 17 11.01 -4.60 21.34
C LEU A 17 9.73 -5.24 20.78
N LEU A 18 8.65 -5.27 21.58
CA LEU A 18 7.36 -5.79 21.15
C LEU A 18 6.77 -4.98 19.98
N VAL A 19 6.82 -3.64 20.06
CA VAL A 19 6.34 -2.77 18.98
C VAL A 19 7.15 -2.96 17.71
N ALA A 20 8.49 -3.03 17.81
CA ALA A 20 9.35 -3.29 16.67
C ALA A 20 9.02 -4.63 16.00
N MET A 21 8.80 -5.70 16.79
CA MET A 21 8.39 -7.02 16.29
C MET A 21 7.03 -6.97 15.57
N VAL A 22 6.04 -6.24 16.11
CA VAL A 22 4.73 -6.11 15.47
C VAL A 22 4.83 -5.32 14.16
N LEU A 23 5.64 -4.26 14.11
CA LEU A 23 5.81 -3.47 12.90
C LEU A 23 6.54 -4.24 11.81
N THR A 24 7.58 -5.01 12.12
CA THR A 24 8.26 -5.87 11.14
C THR A 24 7.34 -6.97 10.62
N ALA A 25 6.54 -7.58 11.49
CA ALA A 25 5.52 -8.55 11.07
C ALA A 25 4.50 -7.90 10.11
N ARG A 26 3.98 -6.70 10.42
CA ARG A 26 3.05 -5.99 9.53
C ARG A 26 3.68 -5.64 8.18
N ALA A 27 4.93 -5.18 8.17
CA ALA A 27 5.65 -4.86 6.95
C ALA A 27 5.86 -6.10 6.07
N PHE A 28 6.05 -7.28 6.66
CA PHE A 28 6.17 -8.53 5.93
C PHE A 28 4.80 -9.04 5.41
N LEU A 29 3.75 -8.91 6.23
CA LEU A 29 2.39 -9.37 5.89
C LEU A 29 1.66 -8.46 4.89
N MET A 30 2.05 -7.19 4.75
CA MET A 30 1.56 -6.28 3.71
C MET A 30 2.61 -6.08 2.60
N PRO A 31 2.70 -7.02 1.65
CA PRO A 31 3.57 -6.86 0.51
C PRO A 31 3.05 -5.74 -0.41
N LEU A 32 3.68 -4.56 -0.41
CA LEU A 32 3.60 -3.59 -1.51
C LEU A 32 4.41 -4.09 -2.72
N ARG A 33 4.11 -5.32 -3.18
CA ARG A 33 4.84 -5.90 -4.31
C ARG A 33 4.39 -5.22 -5.61
N ASN A 34 5.37 -5.05 -6.50
CA ASN A 34 5.09 -4.67 -7.88
C ASN A 34 4.30 -5.80 -8.53
N VAL A 35 3.14 -5.45 -9.08
CA VAL A 35 2.26 -6.34 -9.83
C VAL A 35 2.28 -5.91 -11.29
N MET A 36 2.36 -6.90 -12.19
CA MET A 36 2.28 -6.65 -13.62
C MET A 36 0.82 -6.76 -14.04
N ILE A 37 0.27 -5.64 -14.52
CA ILE A 37 -1.10 -5.56 -15.02
C ILE A 37 -1.05 -5.67 -16.54
N ARG A 38 -1.73 -6.65 -17.11
CA ARG A 38 -1.95 -6.76 -18.56
C ARG A 38 -3.25 -6.08 -18.94
N VAL A 39 -3.17 -5.05 -19.79
CA VAL A 39 -4.33 -4.37 -20.37
C VAL A 39 -4.61 -4.94 -21.75
N ASN A 40 -5.81 -5.49 -21.94
CA ASN A 40 -6.31 -6.03 -23.21
C ASN A 40 -5.34 -7.00 -23.91
N GLY A 41 -4.49 -7.70 -23.15
CA GLY A 41 -3.50 -8.66 -23.67
C GLY A 41 -2.39 -8.06 -24.54
N ARG A 42 -2.27 -6.73 -24.63
CA ARG A 42 -1.29 -6.04 -25.48
C ARG A 42 -0.28 -5.19 -24.71
N GLN A 43 -0.71 -4.58 -23.61
CA GLN A 43 0.11 -3.65 -22.85
C GLN A 43 0.35 -4.19 -21.45
N GLU A 44 1.61 -4.17 -21.01
CA GLU A 44 2.02 -4.56 -19.66
C GLU A 44 2.45 -3.31 -18.90
N ILE A 45 1.81 -3.07 -17.76
CA ILE A 45 2.10 -1.94 -16.88
C ILE A 45 2.54 -2.50 -15.54
N ILE A 46 3.70 -2.07 -15.06
CA ILE A 46 4.17 -2.41 -13.72
C ILE A 46 3.53 -1.43 -12.75
N ALA A 47 2.72 -1.94 -11.85
CA ALA A 47 1.98 -1.17 -10.86
C ALA A 47 2.39 -1.55 -9.45
N GLN A 48 2.36 -0.60 -8.52
CA GLN A 48 2.46 -0.91 -7.10
C GLN A 48 1.08 -1.20 -6.51
N THR A 49 1.01 -2.28 -5.72
CA THR A 49 -0.20 -2.65 -5.01
C THR A 49 -0.54 -1.56 -3.97
N GLY A 50 -1.79 -1.12 -3.94
CA GLY A 50 -2.27 -0.04 -3.05
C GLY A 50 -2.60 1.28 -3.76
N ASN A 51 -2.13 1.46 -5.00
CA ASN A 51 -2.51 2.61 -5.82
C ASN A 51 -3.86 2.39 -6.52
N LYS A 52 -4.55 3.50 -6.83
CA LYS A 52 -5.81 3.46 -7.59
C LYS A 52 -5.52 3.00 -9.02
N LEU A 53 -6.33 2.06 -9.52
CA LEU A 53 -6.22 1.53 -10.89
C LEU A 53 -6.23 2.65 -11.95
N LEU A 54 -7.04 3.70 -11.75
CA LEU A 54 -7.14 4.85 -12.65
C LEU A 54 -5.79 5.58 -12.82
N SER A 55 -5.08 5.83 -11.72
CA SER A 55 -3.78 6.52 -11.75
C SER A 55 -2.74 5.67 -12.46
N VAL A 56 -2.68 4.38 -12.12
CA VAL A 56 -1.76 3.42 -12.74
C VAL A 56 -1.99 3.31 -14.26
N LEU A 57 -3.25 3.28 -14.70
CA LEU A 57 -3.58 3.22 -16.13
C LEU A 57 -3.26 4.55 -16.83
N ALA A 58 -3.53 5.69 -16.18
CA ALA A 58 -3.19 7.01 -16.72
C ALA A 58 -1.66 7.18 -16.88
N ASP A 59 -0.88 6.76 -15.88
CA ASP A 59 0.59 6.76 -15.92
C ASP A 59 1.13 5.82 -17.03
N GLY A 60 0.43 4.71 -17.28
CA GLY A 60 0.71 3.79 -18.39
C GLY A 60 0.25 4.27 -19.78
N GLY A 61 -0.24 5.51 -19.90
CA GLY A 61 -0.68 6.11 -21.17
C GLY A 61 -2.12 5.78 -21.58
N LEU A 62 -2.89 5.13 -20.71
CA LEU A 62 -4.31 4.80 -20.90
C LEU A 62 -5.18 5.70 -20.02
N ALA A 63 -5.41 6.92 -20.51
CA ALA A 63 -6.29 7.87 -19.84
C ALA A 63 -7.77 7.50 -20.07
N ILE A 64 -8.45 7.09 -19.00
CA ILE A 64 -9.90 6.87 -19.01
C ILE A 64 -10.58 8.21 -18.70
N PRO A 65 -11.62 8.61 -19.46
CA PRO A 65 -12.36 9.83 -19.16
C PRO A 65 -12.95 9.75 -17.75
N SER A 66 -12.38 10.52 -16.83
CA SER A 66 -12.74 10.52 -15.42
C SER A 66 -12.95 11.96 -14.95
N ALA A 67 -14.20 12.32 -14.67
CA ALA A 67 -14.53 13.65 -14.17
C ALA A 67 -14.21 13.81 -12.67
N CYS A 68 -14.18 12.70 -11.92
CA CYS A 68 -14.03 12.69 -10.47
C CYS A 68 -12.61 12.41 -9.98
N GLY A 69 -11.61 12.37 -10.87
CA GLY A 69 -10.19 12.21 -10.49
C GLY A 69 -9.87 10.97 -9.63
N GLY A 70 -10.69 9.91 -9.72
CA GLY A 70 -10.51 8.70 -8.93
C GLY A 70 -11.20 8.69 -7.56
N ALA A 71 -12.15 9.59 -7.29
CA ALA A 71 -13.04 9.51 -6.12
C ALA A 71 -14.14 8.43 -6.24
N GLY A 72 -14.38 7.90 -7.45
CA GLY A 72 -15.38 6.86 -7.71
C GLY A 72 -16.83 7.35 -7.75
N THR A 73 -17.07 8.65 -7.63
CA THR A 73 -18.40 9.25 -7.53
C THR A 73 -19.10 9.50 -8.87
N CYS A 74 -18.34 9.54 -9.97
CA CYS A 74 -18.85 9.96 -11.27
C CYS A 74 -19.37 8.79 -12.14
N GLY A 75 -18.83 7.57 -11.98
CA GLY A 75 -19.33 6.36 -12.65
C GLY A 75 -18.95 6.22 -14.13
N GLN A 76 -18.17 7.14 -14.70
CA GLN A 76 -17.67 7.04 -16.08
C GLN A 76 -16.49 6.08 -16.25
N CYS A 77 -15.76 5.77 -15.17
CA CYS A 77 -14.63 4.86 -15.23
C CYS A 77 -15.10 3.40 -15.32
N ARG A 78 -15.38 2.92 -16.53
CA ARG A 78 -15.81 1.54 -16.81
C ARG A 78 -14.60 0.69 -17.19
N VAL A 79 -14.24 -0.25 -16.33
CA VAL A 79 -13.15 -1.20 -16.54
C VAL A 79 -13.66 -2.58 -16.17
N GLN A 80 -13.33 -3.59 -16.96
CA GLN A 80 -13.61 -4.99 -16.66
C GLN A 80 -12.32 -5.66 -16.18
N VAL A 81 -12.37 -6.26 -15.00
CA VAL A 81 -11.28 -7.07 -14.46
C VAL A 81 -11.54 -8.52 -14.88
N MET A 82 -10.52 -9.17 -15.45
CA MET A 82 -10.53 -10.58 -15.87
C MET A 82 -9.49 -11.36 -15.08
#